data_AF-L8X076-F1
#
_entry.id   AF-L8X076-F1
#
_cell.length_a   1.000
_cell.length_b   1.000
_cell.length_c   1.000
_cell.angle_alpha   90.00
_cell.angle_beta   90.00
_cell.angle_gamma   90.00
#
_symmetry.space_group_name_H-M   'P 1'
#
loop_
_entity.id
_entity.type
_entity.pdbx_description
1 polymer ?
#
loop_
_entity_poly.entity_id
_entity_poly.type
_entity_poly.pdbx_seq_one_letter_code
_entity_poly.pdbx_strand_id
1 'polypeptide(L)' 'MVDDIERRLNALFDALNCGTLSRPVVDQLITLVEAMQDSAAQAATSIHADLLTRGSRTDDIGLWMSGVKQLIIRM' A
#
# COMPACT_ATOMS: atom_id res chain seq x y z
N MET A 1 8.52 2.74 -16.28
CA MET A 1 8.68 2.52 -14.81
C MET A 1 7.67 3.35 -14.05
N VAL A 2 7.56 4.66 -14.32
CA VAL A 2 6.49 5.51 -13.79
C VAL A 2 5.12 4.95 -14.19
N ASP A 3 4.96 4.51 -15.44
CA ASP A 3 3.69 3.97 -15.95
C ASP A 3 3.24 2.70 -15.21
N ASP A 4 4.18 1.86 -14.75
CA ASP A 4 3.85 0.67 -13.97
C ASP A 4 3.42 1.03 -12.53
N ILE A 5 4.07 2.02 -11.93
CA ILE A 5 3.68 2.53 -10.61
C ILE A 5 2.30 3.16 -10.70
N GLU A 6 2.06 4.03 -11.68
CA GLU A 6 0.76 4.67 -11.91
C GLU A 6 -0.35 3.65 -12.11
N ARG A 7 -0.15 2.65 -12.98
CA ARG A 7 -1.11 1.57 -13.20
C ARG A 7 -1.43 0.81 -11.91
N ARG A 8 -0.43 0.52 -11.08
CA ARG A 8 -0.62 -0.18 -9.80
C ARG A 8 -1.35 0.69 -8.78
N LEU A 9 -1.06 1.99 -8.73
CA LEU A 9 -1.78 2.91 -7.86
C LEU A 9 -3.24 3.07 -8.30
N ASN A 10 -3.52 3.08 -9.60
CA ASN A 10 -4.89 3.07 -10.10
C ASN A 10 -5.64 1.81 -9.63
N ALA A 11 -5.02 0.63 -9.68
CA ALA A 11 -5.64 -0.58 -9.14
C ALA A 11 -5.93 -0.51 -7.62
N LEU A 12 -5.05 0.15 -6.84
CA LEU A 12 -5.31 0.44 -5.42
C LEU A 12 -6.50 1.39 -5.26
N PHE A 13 -6.55 2.47 -6.04
CA PHE A 13 -7.65 3.44 -5.98
C PHE A 13 -8.97 2.82 -6.39
N ASP A 14 -8.99 1.95 -7.39
CA ASP A 14 -10.18 1.19 -7.77
C ASP A 14 -10.68 0.32 -6.62
N ALA A 15 -9.77 -0.39 -5.93
CA ALA A 15 -10.12 -1.21 -4.77
C ALA A 15 -10.70 -0.38 -3.61
N LEU A 16 -10.14 0.80 -3.34
CA LEU A 16 -10.65 1.74 -2.34
C LEU A 16 -12.03 2.29 -2.73
N ASN A 17 -12.18 2.76 -3.97
CA ASN A 17 -13.41 3.36 -4.47
C ASN A 17 -14.56 2.36 -4.55
N CYS A 18 -14.26 1.10 -4.89
CA CYS A 18 -15.24 0.03 -4.94
C CYS A 18 -15.54 -0.57 -3.56
N GLY A 19 -14.81 -0.17 -2.51
CA GLY A 19 -14.98 -0.69 -1.16
C GLY A 19 -14.63 -2.18 -1.02
N THR A 20 -13.71 -2.68 -1.85
CA THR A 20 -13.31 -4.10 -1.84
C THR A 20 -12.21 -4.41 -0.83
N LEU A 21 -11.68 -3.39 -0.16
CA LEU A 21 -10.70 -3.55 0.92
C LEU A 21 -11.39 -3.58 2.29
N SER A 22 -11.01 -4.55 3.10
CA SER A 22 -11.43 -4.66 4.48
C SER A 22 -10.97 -3.47 5.32
N ARG A 23 -11.76 -3.14 6.36
CA ARG A 23 -11.46 -2.02 7.25
C ARG A 23 -10.04 -2.07 7.87
N PRO A 24 -9.56 -3.23 8.36
CA PRO A 24 -8.19 -3.32 8.89
C PRO A 24 -7.11 -2.98 7.86
N VAL A 25 -7.29 -3.35 6.59
CA VAL A 25 -6.36 -3.00 5.51
C VAL A 25 -6.36 -1.50 5.25
N VAL A 26 -7.54 -0.87 5.20
CA VAL A 26 -7.66 0.58 5.03
C VAL A 26 -7.02 1.33 6.19
N ASP A 27 -7.25 0.92 7.44
CA ASP A 27 -6.67 1.56 8.61
C ASP A 27 -5.13 1.45 8.59
N GLN A 28 -4.57 0.30 8.19
CA GLN A 28 -3.12 0.12 8.08
C GLN A 28 -2.51 0.89 6.89
N LEU A 29 -3.25 1.09 5.79
CA LEU A 29 -2.84 1.96 4.69
C LEU A 29 -2.72 3.42 5.14
N ILE A 30 -3.62 3.90 6.02
CA ILE A 30 -3.53 5.25 6.59
C ILE A 30 -2.24 5.40 7.39
N THR A 31 -1.94 4.46 8.31
CA THR A 31 -0.70 4.46 9.09
C THR A 31 0.54 4.40 8.19
N LEU A 32 0.49 3.67 7.08
CA LEU A 32 1.58 3.64 6.11
C LEU A 32 1.81 5.01 5.46
N VAL A 33 0.74 5.70 5.04
CA VAL A 33 0.82 7.03 4.43
C VAL A 33 1.39 8.06 5.42
N GLU A 34 0.98 8.02 6.68
CA GLU A 34 1.53 8.87 7.74
C GLU A 34 3.04 8.67 7.90
N ALA A 35 3.50 7.41 7.99
CA ALA A 35 4.93 7.11 8.05
C ALA A 35 5.71 7.56 6.81
N MET A 36 5.06 7.52 5.63
CA MET A 36 5.65 8.03 4.39
C MET A 36 5.76 9.57 4.40
N GLN A 37 4.77 10.28 4.93
CA GLN A 37 4.78 11.74 5.04
C GLN A 37 5.88 12.24 5.99
N ASP A 38 6.14 11.51 7.08
CA ASP A 38 7.21 11.81 8.03
C ASP A 38 8.62 11.44 7.52
N SER A 39 8.76 11.03 6.25
CA SER A 39 10.02 10.58 5.65
C SER A 39 10.67 9.40 6.40
N ALA A 40 9.88 8.61 7.13
CA ALA A 40 10.33 7.49 7.94
C ALA A 40 10.42 6.19 7.11
N ALA A 41 11.35 6.12 6.15
CA ALA A 41 11.45 5.02 5.19
C ALA A 41 11.54 3.62 5.83
N GLN A 42 12.26 3.48 6.94
CA GLN A 42 12.37 2.22 7.66
C GLN A 42 11.03 1.80 8.28
N ALA A 43 10.31 2.75 8.90
CA ALA A 43 9.00 2.50 9.48
C ALA A 43 7.97 2.15 8.39
N ALA A 44 7.95 2.90 7.29
CA ALA A 44 7.08 2.61 6.14
C ALA A 44 7.35 1.21 5.55
N THR A 45 8.62 0.82 5.44
CA THR A 45 9.00 -0.53 4.97
C THR A 45 8.50 -1.63 5.92
N SER A 46 8.61 -1.44 7.24
CA SER A 46 8.10 -2.38 8.23
C SER A 46 6.57 -2.50 8.19
N ILE A 47 5.86 -1.37 8.07
CA ILE A 47 4.39 -1.35 7.97
C ILE A 47 3.94 -2.03 6.67
N HIS A 48 4.61 -1.76 5.55
CA HIS A 48 4.34 -2.41 4.26
C HIS A 48 4.45 -3.94 4.33
N ALA A 49 5.51 -4.45 4.98
CA ALA A 49 5.72 -5.89 5.12
C ALA A 49 4.65 -6.56 6.00
N ASP A 50 4.26 -5.90 7.09
CA ASP A 50 3.18 -6.39 7.96
C ASP A 50 1.82 -6.39 7.23
N LEU A 51 1.51 -5.30 6.50
CA LEU A 51 0.32 -5.20 5.66
C LEU A 51 0.27 -6.30 4.60
N LEU A 52 1.38 -6.60 3.93
CA LEU A 52 1.44 -7.68 2.94
C LEU A 52 1.15 -9.04 3.58
N THR A 53 1.69 -9.27 4.78
CA THR A 53 1.56 -10.56 5.48
C THR A 53 0.16 -10.80 6.02
N ARG A 54 -0.52 -9.74 6.47
CA ARG A 54 -1.86 -9.83 7.10
C ARG A 54 -2.99 -9.57 6.11
N GLY A 55 -2.89 -8.49 5.34
CA GLY A 55 -3.94 -8.08 4.41
C GLY A 55 -4.17 -9.08 3.27
N SER A 56 -3.15 -9.81 2.84
CA SER A 56 -3.30 -10.87 1.83
C SER A 56 -4.14 -12.06 2.29
N ARG A 57 -4.48 -12.16 3.58
CA ARG A 57 -5.35 -13.21 4.11
C ARG A 57 -6.84 -12.89 3.89
N THR A 58 -7.18 -11.63 3.70
CA THR A 58 -8.56 -11.13 3.64
C THR A 58 -8.87 -10.47 2.31
N ASP A 59 -7.87 -9.86 1.67
CA ASP A 59 -8.05 -8.99 0.52
C ASP A 59 -7.03 -9.30 -0.58
N ASP A 60 -7.42 -9.12 -1.84
CA ASP A 60 -6.51 -9.23 -2.98
C ASP A 60 -5.68 -7.95 -3.15
N ILE A 61 -4.60 -7.85 -2.38
CA ILE A 61 -3.72 -6.69 -2.35
C ILE A 61 -2.46 -6.85 -3.21
N GLY A 62 -2.21 -8.06 -3.73
CA GLY A 62 -0.95 -8.40 -4.40
C GLY A 62 -0.68 -7.56 -5.66
N LEU A 63 -1.74 -7.16 -6.37
CA LEU A 63 -1.66 -6.44 -7.63
C LEU A 63 -0.98 -5.06 -7.49
N TRP A 64 -1.27 -4.33 -6.41
CA TRP A 64 -0.82 -2.94 -6.23
C TRP A 64 0.29 -2.78 -5.18
N MET A 65 0.49 -3.77 -4.29
CA MET A 65 1.46 -3.71 -3.19
C MET A 65 2.92 -3.50 -3.64
N SER A 66 3.31 -3.98 -4.83
CA SER A 66 4.66 -3.70 -5.36
C SER A 66 4.82 -2.24 -5.82
N GLY A 67 3.75 -1.57 -6.24
CA GLY A 67 3.76 -0.14 -6.56
C GLY A 67 4.00 0.70 -5.32
N VAL A 68 3.34 0.36 -4.22
CA VAL A 68 3.55 1.00 -2.91
C VAL A 68 5.00 0.84 -2.43
N LYS A 69 5.58 -0.36 -2.53
CA LYS A 69 7.01 -0.58 -2.21
C LYS A 69 7.94 0.33 -3.03
N GLN A 70 7.64 0.50 -4.32
CA GLN A 70 8.42 1.35 -5.22
C GLN A 70 8.33 2.84 -4.85
N LEU A 71 7.23 3.30 -4.27
CA LEU A 71 7.13 4.65 -3.71
C LEU A 71 8.00 4.81 -2.46
N ILE A 72 7.95 3.84 -1.53
CA ILE A 72 8.74 3.88 -0.29
C ILE A 72 10.24 3.94 -0.60
N ILE A 73 10.72 3.20 -1.60
CA ILE A 73 12.13 3.20 -2.02
C ILE A 73 12.59 4.54 -2.63
N ARG A 74 11.66 5.38 -3.09
CA ARG A 74 11.95 6.67 -3.75
C ARG A 74 11.82 7.88 -2.81
N MET A 75 11.44 7.66 -1.56
CA MET A 75 11.50 8.67 -0.51
C MET A 75 12.96 9.01 -0.20
#